data_AF-W7Q013-F1
#
_entry.id   AF-W7Q013-F1
#
_cell.length_a   1.000
_cell.length_b   1.000
_cell.length_c   1.000
_cell.angle_alpha   90.00
_cell.angle_beta   90.00
_cell.angle_gamma   90.00
#
_symmetry.space_group_name_H-M   'P 1'
#
loop_
_entity.id
_entity.type
_entity.pdbx_description
1 polymer ?
#
loop_
_entity_poly.entity_id
_entity_poly.type
_entity_poly.pdbx_seq_one_letter_code
_entity_poly.pdbx_strand_id
1 'polypeptide(L)'
;MLEQLRQGSAEIDRMLTELARHGYDTQELATLLIGGVTGLVVLVAAIGCLALARAWQAGLYNPGGFREEFHGLRLTLRELVVLVVLGVVGMVLGIPSLSMLAWVPLLVAGIALVHGFIGLKGMNGLWLIAFYLLLITTWPMILIVLLVAFIDVFADFRSRLAPRGD
;
A
#
# COMPACT_ATOMS: atom_id res chain seq x y z
N MET A 1 11.04 21.74 27.34
CA MET A 1 11.14 21.57 25.88
C MET A 1 12.59 21.40 25.42
N LEU A 2 13.48 22.39 25.59
CA LEU A 2 14.91 22.27 25.20
C LEU A 2 15.63 21.11 25.92
N GLU A 3 15.38 20.91 27.22
CA GLU A 3 15.93 19.78 27.99
C GLU A 3 15.50 18.41 27.42
N GLN A 4 14.23 18.28 27.02
CA GLN A 4 13.68 17.04 26.45
C GLN A 4 14.29 16.74 25.07
N LEU A 5 14.46 17.77 24.24
CA LEU A 5 15.14 17.63 22.95
C LEU A 5 16.60 17.22 23.14
N ARG A 6 17.29 17.80 24.12
CA ARG A 6 18.68 17.45 24.45
C ARG A 6 18.80 16.02 24.97
N GLN A 7 17.91 15.60 25.87
CA GLN A 7 17.86 14.22 26.38
C GLN A 7 17.57 13.23 25.25
N GLY A 8 16.58 13.50 24.41
CA GLY A 8 16.27 12.67 23.24
C GLY A 8 17.44 12.58 22.25
N SER A 9 18.17 13.68 22.01
CA SER A 9 19.35 13.65 21.15
C SER A 9 20.47 12.76 21.71
N ALA A 10 20.69 12.80 23.02
CA ALA A 10 21.71 11.97 23.68
C ALA A 10 21.33 10.48 23.72
N GLU A 11 20.03 10.18 23.82
CA GLU A 11 19.51 8.82 23.74
C GLU A 11 19.65 8.24 22.33
N ILE A 12 19.27 9.01 21.30
CA ILE A 12 19.44 8.62 19.89
C ILE A 12 20.91 8.38 19.58
N ASP A 13 21.82 9.25 20.02
CA ASP A 13 23.26 9.10 19.77
C ASP A 13 23.82 7.80 20.39
N ARG A 14 23.35 7.43 21.59
CA ARG A 14 23.68 6.15 22.22
C ARG A 14 23.15 4.96 21.41
N MET A 15 21.89 5.01 20.96
CA MET A 15 21.31 3.96 20.12
C MET A 15 22.07 3.79 18.79
N LEU A 16 22.40 4.90 18.12
CA LEU A 16 23.17 4.87 16.88
C LEU A 16 24.57 4.29 17.10
N THR A 17 25.24 4.68 18.19
CA THR A 17 26.55 4.12 18.56
C THR A 17 26.46 2.62 18.83
N GLU A 18 25.39 2.16 19.48
CA GLU A 18 25.17 0.73 19.73
C GLU A 18 24.92 -0.05 18.44
N LEU A 19 24.10 0.49 17.51
CA LEU A 19 23.88 -0.11 16.20
C LEU A 19 25.18 -0.19 15.38
N ALA A 20 25.97 0.88 15.38
CA ALA A 20 27.28 0.90 14.73
C ALA A 20 28.23 -0.17 15.32
N ARG A 21 28.22 -0.37 16.65
CA ARG A 21 29.00 -1.45 17.31
C ARG A 21 28.55 -2.85 16.90
N HIS A 22 27.28 -3.04 16.55
CA HIS A 22 26.75 -4.29 16.01
C HIS A 22 27.02 -4.46 14.51
N GLY A 23 27.74 -3.53 13.88
CA GLY A 23 28.12 -3.60 12.46
C GLY A 23 27.07 -3.06 11.49
N TYR A 24 26.02 -2.39 11.99
CA TYR A 24 25.05 -1.74 11.12
C TYR A 24 25.56 -0.39 10.62
N ASP A 25 25.34 -0.10 9.34
CA ASP A 25 25.53 1.25 8.80
C ASP A 25 24.36 2.14 9.25
N THR A 26 24.62 3.00 10.23
CA THR A 26 23.61 3.89 10.80
C THR A 26 23.12 4.94 9.80
N GLN A 27 23.94 5.31 8.82
CA GLN A 27 23.56 6.26 7.77
C GLN A 27 22.63 5.60 6.76
N GLU A 28 22.89 4.35 6.40
CA GLU A 28 21.98 3.56 5.56
C GLU A 28 20.63 3.32 6.27
N LEU A 29 20.65 2.96 7.56
CA LEU A 29 19.44 2.82 8.37
C LEU A 29 18.63 4.12 8.46
N ALA A 30 19.30 5.26 8.68
CA ALA A 30 18.65 6.56 8.71
C ALA A 30 18.04 6.92 7.35
N THR A 31 18.75 6.64 6.26
CA THR A 31 18.28 6.88 4.89
C THR A 31 17.06 6.02 4.57
N LEU A 32 17.08 4.74 4.97
CA LEU A 32 15.97 3.82 4.80
C LEU A 32 14.75 4.25 5.62
N LEU A 33 14.94 4.64 6.88
CA LEU A 33 13.84 5.05 7.76
C LEU A 33 13.23 6.37 7.33
N ILE A 34 14.04 7.41 7.10
CA ILE A 34 13.55 8.73 6.68
C ILE A 34 12.96 8.64 5.28
N GLY A 35 13.72 8.10 4.31
CA GLY A 35 13.27 7.99 2.92
C GLY A 35 12.06 7.07 2.77
N GLY A 36 12.03 5.95 3.49
CA GLY A 36 10.91 5.00 3.49
C GLY A 36 9.65 5.59 4.11
N VAL A 37 9.73 6.21 5.29
CA VAL A 37 8.58 6.81 5.96
C VAL A 37 8.07 8.03 5.21
N THR A 38 8.94 8.97 4.84
CA THR A 38 8.55 10.15 4.06
C THR A 38 7.96 9.74 2.72
N GLY A 39 8.60 8.81 2.01
CA GLY A 39 8.10 8.30 0.74
C GLY A 39 6.74 7.61 0.88
N LEU A 40 6.53 6.80 1.93
CA LEU A 40 5.25 6.17 2.20
C LEU A 40 4.15 7.20 2.47
N VAL A 41 4.41 8.19 3.32
CA VAL A 41 3.45 9.25 3.64
C VAL A 41 3.07 10.03 2.38
N VAL A 42 4.06 10.44 1.59
CA VAL A 42 3.82 11.17 0.33
C VAL A 42 3.04 10.32 -0.67
N LEU A 43 3.40 9.04 -0.83
CA LEU A 43 2.73 8.14 -1.77
C LEU A 43 1.27 7.88 -1.38
N VAL A 44 1.01 7.60 -0.10
CA VAL A 44 -0.35 7.39 0.41
C VAL A 44 -1.17 8.67 0.27
N ALA A 45 -0.60 9.83 0.59
CA ALA A 45 -1.28 11.12 0.39
C ALA A 45 -1.58 11.37 -1.08
N ALA A 46 -0.63 11.11 -1.99
CA ALA A 46 -0.82 11.28 -3.43
C ALA A 46 -1.94 10.36 -3.97
N ILE A 47 -1.95 9.09 -3.56
CA ILE A 47 -3.01 8.13 -3.92
C ILE A 47 -4.36 8.60 -3.36
N GLY A 48 -4.40 9.05 -2.10
CA GLY A 48 -5.62 9.56 -1.48
C GLY A 48 -6.17 10.80 -2.18
N CYS A 49 -5.31 11.77 -2.51
CA CYS A 49 -5.69 12.97 -3.28
C CYS A 49 -6.16 12.61 -4.69
N LEU A 50 -5.50 11.66 -5.37
CA LEU A 50 -5.92 11.19 -6.69
C LEU A 50 -7.30 10.52 -6.64
N ALA A 51 -7.52 9.66 -5.65
CA ALA A 51 -8.80 9.00 -5.43
C ALA A 51 -9.92 10.01 -5.11
N LEU A 52 -9.63 11.00 -4.26
CA LEU A 52 -10.59 12.08 -3.93
C LEU A 52 -10.94 12.92 -5.16
N ALA A 53 -9.94 13.30 -5.95
CA ALA A 53 -10.16 14.05 -7.19
C ALA A 53 -11.03 13.26 -8.18
N ARG A 54 -10.78 11.95 -8.32
CA ARG A 54 -11.60 11.06 -9.16
C ARG A 54 -13.01 10.89 -8.61
N ALA A 55 -13.17 10.76 -7.30
CA ALA A 55 -14.48 10.67 -6.65
C ALA A 55 -15.32 11.94 -6.85
N TRP A 56 -14.72 13.13 -6.73
CA TRP A 56 -15.40 14.39 -7.01
C TRP A 56 -15.76 14.54 -8.48
N GLN A 57 -14.84 14.19 -9.38
CA GLN A 57 -15.11 14.23 -10.81
C GLN A 57 -16.27 13.29 -11.19
N ALA A 58 -16.28 12.06 -10.69
CA ALA A 58 -17.39 11.14 -10.90
C ALA A 58 -18.69 11.67 -10.30
N GLY A 59 -18.66 12.23 -9.08
CA GLY A 59 -19.85 12.81 -8.46
C GLY A 59 -20.54 13.91 -9.28
N LEU A 60 -19.76 14.70 -10.03
CA LEU A 60 -20.28 15.80 -10.85
C LEU A 60 -20.71 15.35 -12.26
N TYR A 61 -19.95 14.44 -12.89
CA TYR A 61 -20.10 14.13 -14.31
C TYR A 61 -20.55 12.69 -14.61
N ASN A 62 -20.35 11.76 -13.68
CA ASN A 62 -20.72 10.35 -13.83
C ASN A 62 -21.06 9.72 -12.46
N PRO A 63 -22.24 10.04 -11.87
CA PRO A 63 -22.57 9.64 -10.51
C PRO A 63 -22.45 8.12 -10.31
N GLY A 64 -21.64 7.71 -9.32
CA GLY A 64 -21.33 6.30 -9.06
C GLY A 64 -20.12 5.75 -9.83
N GLY A 65 -19.59 6.47 -10.83
CA GLY A 65 -18.48 6.02 -11.67
C GLY A 65 -17.21 5.65 -10.89
N PHE A 66 -16.82 6.43 -9.88
CA PHE A 66 -15.65 6.09 -9.06
C PHE A 66 -15.80 4.74 -8.35
N ARG A 67 -17.02 4.36 -7.94
CA ARG A 67 -17.26 3.05 -7.34
C ARG A 67 -17.02 1.95 -8.35
N GLU A 68 -17.55 2.07 -9.56
CA GLU A 68 -17.35 1.09 -10.64
C GLU A 68 -15.87 0.96 -11.00
N GLU A 69 -15.18 2.09 -11.17
CA GLU A 69 -13.74 2.16 -11.46
C GLU A 69 -12.91 1.51 -10.35
N PHE A 70 -13.15 1.86 -9.09
CA PHE A 70 -12.40 1.31 -7.96
C PHE A 70 -12.70 -0.19 -7.76
N HIS A 71 -13.95 -0.62 -7.91
CA HIS A 71 -14.32 -2.04 -7.84
C HIS A 71 -13.71 -2.86 -8.99
N GLY A 72 -13.46 -2.22 -10.14
CA GLY A 72 -12.78 -2.80 -11.30
C GLY A 72 -11.26 -2.69 -11.26
N LEU A 73 -10.69 -1.88 -10.36
CA LEU A 73 -9.25 -1.62 -10.30
C LEU A 73 -8.48 -2.92 -9.99
N ARG A 74 -7.61 -3.32 -10.91
CA ARG A 74 -6.81 -4.54 -10.84
C ARG A 74 -5.47 -4.28 -11.52
N LEU A 75 -4.41 -4.86 -10.97
CA LEU A 75 -3.12 -4.86 -11.65
C LEU A 75 -3.10 -5.90 -12.76
N THR A 76 -2.64 -5.48 -13.92
CA THR A 76 -2.27 -6.36 -15.02
C THR A 76 -0.91 -7.00 -14.75
N LEU A 77 -0.62 -8.09 -15.48
CA LEU A 77 0.70 -8.74 -15.40
C LEU A 77 1.84 -7.76 -15.74
N ARG A 78 1.62 -6.86 -16.71
CA ARG A 78 2.62 -5.85 -17.09
C ARG A 78 2.93 -4.90 -15.94
N GLU A 79 1.91 -4.40 -15.26
CA GLU A 79 2.10 -3.50 -14.11
C GLU A 79 2.78 -4.21 -12.94
N LEU A 80 2.40 -5.47 -12.67
CA LEU A 80 3.09 -6.27 -11.66
C LEU A 80 4.58 -6.45 -11.97
N VAL A 81 4.92 -6.76 -13.23
CA VAL A 81 6.32 -6.86 -13.67
C VAL A 81 7.05 -5.52 -13.49
N VAL A 82 6.41 -4.39 -13.83
CA VAL A 82 6.98 -3.06 -13.58
C VAL A 82 7.26 -2.84 -12.09
N LEU A 83 6.33 -3.19 -11.19
CA LEU A 83 6.55 -3.05 -9.75
C LEU A 83 7.72 -3.91 -9.26
N VAL A 84 7.83 -5.16 -9.75
CA VAL A 84 8.97 -6.04 -9.43
C VAL A 84 10.28 -5.45 -9.93
N VAL A 85 10.31 -4.96 -11.17
CA VAL A 85 11.50 -4.33 -11.77
C VAL A 85 11.89 -3.09 -10.98
N LEU A 86 10.95 -2.21 -10.62
CA LEU A 86 11.21 -1.04 -9.78
C LEU A 86 11.78 -1.46 -8.41
N GLY A 87 11.26 -2.54 -7.83
CA GLY A 87 11.77 -3.12 -6.59
C GLY A 87 13.22 -3.58 -6.70
N VAL A 88 13.56 -4.31 -7.77
CA VAL A 88 14.91 -4.79 -8.05
C VAL A 88 15.86 -3.63 -8.37
N VAL A 89 15.45 -2.68 -9.20
CA VAL A 89 16.23 -1.49 -9.54
C VAL A 89 16.54 -0.66 -8.31
N GLY A 90 15.58 -0.48 -7.40
CA GLY A 90 15.82 0.19 -6.12
C GLY A 90 16.91 -0.50 -5.30
N MET A 91 16.95 -1.83 -5.29
CA MET A 91 17.96 -2.59 -4.57
C MET A 91 19.34 -2.47 -5.24
N VAL A 92 19.40 -2.61 -6.57
CA VAL A 92 20.66 -2.57 -7.33
C VAL A 92 21.29 -1.17 -7.33
N LEU A 93 20.48 -0.11 -7.38
CA LEU A 93 20.96 1.27 -7.40
C LEU A 93 21.20 1.87 -6.01
N GLY A 94 20.97 1.11 -4.93
CA GLY A 94 21.12 1.63 -3.57
C GLY A 94 20.05 2.67 -3.20
N ILE A 95 18.84 2.54 -3.74
CA ILE A 95 17.66 3.35 -3.44
C ILE A 95 16.64 2.49 -2.66
N PRO A 96 16.93 2.13 -1.39
CA PRO A 96 16.13 1.16 -0.64
C PRO A 96 14.68 1.61 -0.43
N SER A 97 14.42 2.92 -0.40
CA SER A 97 13.07 3.48 -0.30
C SER A 97 12.19 3.11 -1.51
N LEU A 98 12.75 3.04 -2.72
CA LEU A 98 11.98 2.64 -3.90
C LEU A 98 11.53 1.18 -3.78
N SER A 99 12.44 0.29 -3.38
CA SER A 99 12.14 -1.12 -3.14
C SER A 99 11.11 -1.30 -2.03
N MET A 100 11.24 -0.52 -0.96
CA MET A 100 10.33 -0.55 0.19
C MET A 100 8.92 -0.04 -0.13
N LEU A 101 8.70 0.67 -1.24
CA LEU A 101 7.39 1.24 -1.59
C LEU A 101 6.67 0.51 -2.73
N ALA A 102 7.37 -0.41 -3.42
CA ALA A 102 6.82 -1.15 -4.56
C ALA A 102 5.57 -1.99 -4.24
N TRP A 103 5.34 -2.33 -2.97
CA TRP A 103 4.16 -3.09 -2.53
C TRP A 103 2.89 -2.23 -2.41
N VAL A 104 3.00 -0.90 -2.33
CA VAL A 104 1.85 -0.02 -2.08
C VAL A 104 0.79 -0.11 -3.18
N PRO A 105 1.12 -0.07 -4.49
CA PRO A 105 0.12 -0.25 -5.54
C PRO A 105 -0.56 -1.63 -5.49
N LEU A 106 0.18 -2.68 -5.09
CA LEU A 106 -0.38 -4.01 -4.91
C LEU A 106 -1.38 -4.05 -3.73
N LEU A 107 -1.09 -3.34 -2.64
CA LEU A 107 -2.05 -3.19 -1.53
C LEU A 107 -3.33 -2.49 -2.00
N VAL A 108 -3.21 -1.39 -2.75
CA VAL A 108 -4.37 -0.66 -3.28
C VAL A 108 -5.23 -1.57 -4.17
N ALA A 109 -4.60 -2.37 -5.04
CA ALA A 109 -5.31 -3.35 -5.86
C ALA A 109 -6.01 -4.44 -5.03
N GLY A 110 -5.41 -4.88 -3.93
CA GLY A 110 -6.04 -5.82 -3.00
C GLY A 110 -7.23 -5.24 -2.24
N ILE A 111 -7.14 -3.98 -1.80
CA ILE A 111 -8.28 -3.27 -1.19
C ILE A 111 -9.42 -3.14 -2.21
N ALA A 112 -9.09 -2.73 -3.45
CA ALA A 112 -10.05 -2.65 -4.56
C ALA A 112 -10.72 -3.99 -4.84
N LEU A 113 -9.96 -5.10 -4.84
CA LEU A 113 -10.48 -6.45 -5.01
C LEU A 113 -11.52 -6.80 -3.93
N VAL A 114 -11.27 -6.46 -2.66
CA VAL A 114 -12.23 -6.72 -1.57
C VAL A 114 -13.52 -5.91 -1.77
N HIS A 115 -13.41 -4.64 -2.17
CA HIS A 115 -14.59 -3.80 -2.47
C HIS A 115 -15.38 -4.35 -3.66
N GLY A 116 -14.68 -4.72 -4.73
CA GLY A 116 -15.25 -5.36 -5.92
C GLY A 116 -15.97 -6.66 -5.57
N PHE A 117 -15.34 -7.53 -4.77
CA PHE A 117 -15.92 -8.81 -4.34
C PHE A 117 -17.20 -8.62 -3.51
N ILE A 118 -17.16 -7.76 -2.49
CA ILE A 118 -18.33 -7.45 -1.63
C ILE A 118 -19.46 -6.87 -2.49
N GLY A 119 -19.13 -5.97 -3.42
CA GLY A 119 -20.08 -5.39 -4.36
C GLY A 119 -20.73 -6.41 -5.29
N LEU A 120 -19.93 -7.29 -5.91
CA LEU A 120 -20.39 -8.36 -6.80
C LEU A 120 -21.30 -9.36 -6.07
N LYS A 121 -21.02 -9.64 -4.80
CA LYS A 121 -21.82 -10.56 -3.97
C LYS A 121 -23.03 -9.90 -3.31
N GLY A 122 -23.24 -8.59 -3.49
CA GLY A 122 -24.34 -7.86 -2.83
C GLY A 122 -24.27 -7.91 -1.30
N MET A 123 -23.06 -8.07 -0.74
CA MET A 123 -22.85 -8.18 0.71
C MET A 123 -23.10 -6.84 1.40
N ASN A 124 -23.53 -6.89 2.67
CA ASN A 124 -23.75 -5.68 3.45
C ASN A 124 -22.43 -4.92 3.75
N GLY A 125 -22.53 -3.64 4.10
CA GLY A 125 -21.37 -2.79 4.41
C GLY A 125 -20.60 -3.16 5.68
N LEU A 126 -21.16 -4.01 6.56
CA LEU A 126 -20.48 -4.43 7.81
C LEU A 126 -19.20 -5.24 7.51
N TRP A 127 -19.17 -5.95 6.39
CA TRP A 127 -17.98 -6.69 5.95
C TRP A 127 -16.79 -5.77 5.66
N LEU A 128 -17.04 -4.56 5.14
CA LEU A 128 -15.98 -3.57 4.94
C LEU A 128 -15.46 -3.04 6.27
N ILE A 129 -16.34 -2.84 7.26
CA ILE A 129 -15.93 -2.42 8.61
C ILE A 129 -15.01 -3.48 9.23
N ALA A 130 -15.42 -4.76 9.20
CA ALA A 130 -14.60 -5.85 9.70
C ALA A 130 -13.26 -5.96 8.95
N PHE A 131 -13.29 -5.83 7.62
CA PHE A 131 -12.08 -5.83 6.79
C PHE A 131 -11.09 -4.73 7.20
N TYR A 132 -11.53 -3.48 7.32
CA TYR A 132 -10.64 -2.37 7.69
C TYR A 132 -10.15 -2.48 9.13
N LEU A 133 -10.99 -2.97 10.06
CA LEU A 133 -10.57 -3.22 11.44
C LEU A 133 -9.42 -4.23 11.46
N LEU A 134 -9.56 -5.36 10.76
CA LEU A 134 -8.50 -6.37 10.65
C LEU A 134 -7.26 -5.83 9.94
N LEU A 135 -7.44 -5.06 8.85
CA LEU A 135 -6.34 -4.49 8.08
C LEU A 135 -5.46 -3.54 8.91
N ILE A 136 -6.07 -2.74 9.79
CA ILE A 136 -5.38 -1.76 10.62
C ILE A 136 -4.81 -2.40 11.90
N THR A 137 -5.55 -3.33 12.52
CA THR A 137 -5.17 -3.89 13.84
C THR A 137 -4.27 -5.11 13.75
N THR A 138 -4.21 -5.79 12.60
CA THR A 138 -3.45 -7.04 12.44
C THR A 138 -2.46 -6.96 11.28
N TRP A 139 -1.18 -7.13 11.57
CA TRP A 139 -0.14 -7.15 10.54
C TRP A 139 -0.29 -8.29 9.51
N PRO A 140 -0.81 -9.50 9.82
CA PRO A 140 -0.97 -10.56 8.83
C PRO A 140 -2.00 -10.21 7.76
N MET A 141 -2.98 -9.36 8.07
CA MET A 141 -4.03 -9.01 7.11
C MET A 141 -3.47 -8.28 5.89
N ILE A 142 -2.47 -7.41 6.08
CA ILE A 142 -1.78 -6.75 4.97
C ILE A 142 -1.15 -7.80 4.04
N LEU A 143 -0.47 -8.81 4.59
CA LEU A 143 0.15 -9.87 3.79
C LEU A 143 -0.88 -10.72 3.03
N ILE A 144 -2.01 -11.03 3.67
CA ILE A 144 -3.10 -11.75 3.02
C ILE A 144 -3.63 -10.93 1.84
N VAL A 145 -3.86 -9.63 2.03
CA VAL A 145 -4.34 -8.74 0.96
C VAL A 145 -3.33 -8.67 -0.19
N LEU A 146 -2.04 -8.54 0.10
CA LEU A 146 -0.98 -8.54 -0.91
C LEU A 146 -0.95 -9.85 -1.70
N LEU A 147 -1.02 -10.99 -1.01
CA LEU A 147 -1.01 -12.31 -1.63
C LEU A 147 -2.22 -12.51 -2.54
N VAL A 148 -3.42 -12.17 -2.06
CA VAL A 148 -4.65 -12.33 -2.84
C VAL A 148 -4.64 -11.38 -4.04
N ALA A 149 -4.17 -10.14 -3.88
CA ALA A 149 -4.01 -9.19 -4.99
C ALA A 149 -3.02 -9.71 -6.04
N PHE A 150 -1.90 -10.29 -5.61
CA PHE A 150 -0.91 -10.90 -6.49
C PHE A 150 -1.51 -12.06 -7.28
N ILE A 151 -2.24 -12.96 -6.61
CA ILE A 151 -2.91 -14.08 -7.29
C ILE A 151 -3.98 -13.58 -8.26
N ASP A 152 -4.73 -12.53 -7.91
CA ASP A 152 -5.75 -11.92 -8.77
C ASP A 152 -5.17 -11.44 -10.12
N VAL A 153 -3.90 -11.02 -10.17
CA VAL A 153 -3.21 -10.66 -11.44
C VAL A 153 -3.23 -11.81 -12.46
N PHE A 154 -3.23 -13.05 -12.01
CA PHE A 154 -3.26 -14.24 -12.88
C PHE A 154 -4.63 -14.89 -12.94
N ALA A 155 -5.32 -14.97 -11.79
CA ALA A 155 -6.56 -15.71 -11.66
C ALA A 155 -7.77 -14.96 -12.21
N ASP A 156 -7.75 -13.62 -12.15
CA ASP A 156 -8.90 -12.76 -12.47
C ASP A 156 -10.17 -13.20 -11.74
N PHE A 157 -10.17 -13.07 -10.41
CA PHE A 157 -11.24 -13.61 -9.58
C PHE A 157 -12.61 -13.00 -9.90
N ARG A 158 -12.63 -11.71 -10.25
CA ARG A 158 -13.87 -10.96 -10.48
C ARG A 158 -14.59 -11.43 -11.74
N SER A 159 -13.87 -11.70 -12.83
CA SER A 159 -14.50 -12.22 -14.06
C SER A 159 -15.06 -13.64 -13.88
N ARG A 160 -14.42 -14.46 -13.03
CA ARG A 160 -14.88 -15.82 -12.72
C ARG A 160 -16.09 -15.86 -11.79
N LEU A 161 -16.26 -14.84 -10.98
CA LEU A 161 -17.35 -14.72 -10.01
C LEU A 161 -18.54 -13.92 -10.53
N ALA A 162 -18.37 -13.21 -11.65
CA ALA A 162 -19.47 -12.54 -12.33
C ALA A 162 -20.54 -13.57 -12.71
N PRO A 163 -21.83 -13.28 -12.48
CA PRO A 163 -22.91 -14.15 -12.93
C PRO A 163 -22.75 -14.42 -14.43
N ARG A 164 -22.76 -15.71 -14.82
CA ARG A 164 -22.93 -16.06 -16.22
C ARG A 164 -24.32 -15.58 -16.59
N GLY A 165 -24.43 -14.77 -17.64
CA GLY A 165 -25.73 -14.41 -18.20
C GLY A 165 -26.31 -15.66 -18.86
N ASP A 166 -27.42 -16.13 -18.32
CA ASP A 166 -28.30 -17.13 -18.94
C ASP A 166 -29.31 -16.41 -19.85
#